data_AF-W9RGP9-F1
#
_entry.id   AF-W9RGP9-F1
#
_cell.length_a   1.000
_cell.length_b   1.000
_cell.length_c   1.000
_cell.angle_alpha   90.00
_cell.angle_beta   90.00
_cell.angle_gamma   90.00
#
_symmetry.space_group_name_H-M   'P 1'
#
loop_
_entity.id
_entity.type
_entity.pdbx_description
1 polymer ?
#
loop_
_entity_poly.entity_id
_entity_poly.type
_entity_poly.pdbx_seq_one_letter_code
_entity_poly.pdbx_strand_id
1 'polypeptide(L)'
;MTLLELITKASASAQTLATLPDYPVVLNPDSIFPILNPKGDEPNMSTLPIPVTGWQISESDSKFVDLCKNFFNELGEKLKNPMSFSKEEFLGMLNKFLENIREKFGIQIGVASSNDGYSRVLVEKVGLFMGKNVAALVLEACITFEIWELVEALIVNGFVGNSCYSNVVPRLVVKERSDLLCHCVKHAADLGPTELRLILKYFLSSQKHAGVVNVRKEWERQALLAIDKATDKNLPRKKAVVAKEASILLMVAYDGFSSSELCLHYLLASANLDEVVLSSAISKLNGKEMMSLIRYLGKWLKKYERFPQAVPCPKASTLGLKACDWVPKLEDVVKCLGIVLDENFSALVLHPEFHEELRSIEAIVSSLASEARFACLVANVAENLKSEVQGVRKRPTGLKDLSTSSGDVRLHNLPFVGLVPQEIDGCHNHLSSWGPNVLLGYIFGWVETLIPYVTTRTLTWYDIARFGPEPA
;
A
#
# COMPACT_ATOMS: atom_id res chain seq x y z
N MET A 1 31.55 -8.87 -26.46
CA MET A 1 30.83 -8.99 -25.18
C MET A 1 30.04 -7.72 -24.99
N THR A 2 28.72 -7.83 -24.84
CA THR A 2 27.86 -6.69 -24.57
C THR A 2 27.92 -6.32 -23.08
N LEU A 3 27.59 -5.08 -22.74
CA LEU A 3 27.46 -4.63 -21.35
C LEU A 3 26.46 -5.52 -20.57
N LEU A 4 25.39 -5.95 -21.26
CA LEU A 4 24.39 -6.86 -20.70
C LEU A 4 25.03 -8.21 -20.33
N GLU A 5 25.78 -8.83 -21.24
CA GLU A 5 26.48 -10.09 -20.96
C GLU A 5 27.48 -9.97 -19.80
N LEU A 6 28.20 -8.84 -19.70
CA LEU A 6 29.11 -8.57 -18.58
C LEU A 6 28.37 -8.45 -17.25
N ILE A 7 27.24 -7.74 -17.21
CA ILE A 7 26.39 -7.61 -16.02
C ILE A 7 25.80 -8.97 -15.65
N THR A 8 25.28 -9.74 -16.61
CA THR A 8 24.69 -11.07 -16.35
C THR A 8 25.74 -12.05 -15.80
N LYS A 9 26.98 -11.99 -16.30
CA LYS A 9 28.07 -12.85 -15.84
C LYS A 9 28.60 -12.44 -14.46
N ALA A 10 28.65 -11.14 -14.15
CA ALA A 10 28.94 -10.62 -12.82
C ALA A 10 27.83 -10.97 -11.81
N SER A 11 26.56 -10.89 -12.23
CA SER A 11 25.42 -11.28 -11.40
C SER A 11 25.37 -12.78 -11.14
N ALA A 12 25.71 -13.62 -12.12
CA ALA A 12 25.74 -15.08 -11.96
C ALA A 12 26.87 -15.56 -11.04
N SER A 13 27.98 -14.81 -10.96
CA SER A 13 29.09 -15.09 -10.03
C SER A 13 28.82 -14.58 -8.61
N ALA A 14 27.91 -13.63 -8.42
CA ALA A 14 27.48 -13.18 -7.09
C ALA A 14 26.59 -14.20 -6.35
N GLN A 15 25.96 -15.14 -7.06
CA GLN A 15 25.00 -16.10 -6.49
C GLN A 15 25.63 -17.24 -5.67
N THR A 16 26.98 -17.33 -5.58
CA THR A 16 27.67 -18.45 -4.90
C THR A 16 28.41 -18.08 -3.61
N LEU A 17 28.43 -16.82 -3.17
CA LEU A 17 29.08 -16.47 -1.91
C LEU A 17 28.09 -16.55 -0.75
N ALA A 18 27.92 -17.78 -0.24
CA ALA A 18 27.47 -18.04 1.14
C ALA A 18 28.54 -17.61 2.17
N THR A 19 29.10 -16.42 1.99
CA THR A 19 30.15 -15.85 2.83
C THR A 19 29.50 -14.78 3.69
N LEU A 20 29.77 -14.84 5.00
CA LEU A 20 29.40 -13.80 5.94
C LEU A 20 29.79 -12.43 5.34
N PRO A 21 28.89 -11.43 5.29
CA PRO A 21 29.26 -10.15 4.74
C PRO A 21 30.41 -9.57 5.56
N ASP A 22 31.55 -9.33 4.92
CA ASP A 22 32.73 -8.71 5.54
C ASP A 22 32.44 -7.34 6.13
N TYR A 23 31.28 -6.73 5.82
CA TYR A 23 30.83 -5.46 6.37
C TYR A 23 29.30 -5.52 6.56
N PRO A 24 28.80 -5.74 7.78
CA PRO A 24 27.36 -5.85 8.02
C PRO A 24 26.60 -4.52 7.94
N VAL A 25 27.31 -3.40 7.76
CA VAL A 25 26.77 -2.03 7.71
C VAL A 25 27.27 -1.28 6.48
N VAL A 26 26.41 -0.47 5.88
CA VAL A 26 26.76 0.44 4.78
C VAL A 26 27.24 1.77 5.38
N LEU A 27 28.47 2.17 5.05
CA LEU A 27 29.07 3.43 5.52
C LEU A 27 28.63 4.62 4.66
N ASN A 28 28.66 5.84 5.23
CA ASN A 28 28.38 7.05 4.47
C ASN A 28 29.52 7.34 3.47
N PRO A 29 29.25 7.39 2.15
CA PRO A 29 30.27 7.67 1.15
C PRO A 29 30.64 9.17 1.03
N ASP A 30 29.88 10.09 1.63
CA ASP A 30 30.03 11.54 1.41
C ASP A 30 31.42 12.08 1.75
N SER A 31 32.05 11.53 2.79
CA SER A 31 33.41 11.89 3.20
C SER A 31 34.50 11.32 2.29
N ILE A 32 34.17 10.31 1.48
CA ILE A 32 35.10 9.60 0.61
C ILE A 32 35.23 10.32 -0.74
N PHE A 33 34.12 10.83 -1.30
CA PHE A 33 34.13 11.45 -2.63
C PHE A 33 35.19 12.56 -2.84
N PRO A 34 35.45 13.46 -1.86
CA PRO A 34 36.47 14.50 -2.01
C PRO A 34 37.92 13.97 -2.01
N ILE A 35 38.15 12.73 -1.58
CA ILE A 35 39.49 12.12 -1.38
C ILE A 35 39.83 11.16 -2.53
N LEU A 36 38.85 10.81 -3.36
CA LEU A 36 39.05 9.95 -4.51
C LEU A 36 39.87 10.66 -5.60
N ASN A 37 41.01 10.07 -5.95
CA ASN A 37 41.84 10.54 -7.06
C ASN A 37 41.84 9.50 -8.19
N PRO A 38 41.77 9.90 -9.46
CA PRO A 38 41.95 8.99 -10.58
C PRO A 38 43.38 8.42 -10.56
N LYS A 39 43.49 7.12 -10.84
CA LYS A 39 44.78 6.43 -10.90
C LYS A 39 45.42 6.65 -12.27
N GLY A 40 46.32 7.64 -12.36
CA GLY A 40 47.15 7.93 -13.56
C GLY A 40 47.09 9.39 -14.00
N ASP A 41 48.16 9.87 -14.65
CA ASP A 41 48.37 11.31 -14.93
C ASP A 41 47.69 11.85 -16.21
N GLU A 42 47.09 11.04 -17.08
CA GLU A 42 46.30 11.57 -18.21
C GLU A 42 45.14 10.62 -18.61
N PRO A 43 43.94 11.16 -18.91
CA PRO A 43 42.80 10.34 -19.30
C PRO A 43 42.96 9.81 -20.73
N ASN A 44 43.36 8.55 -20.88
CA ASN A 44 43.18 7.82 -22.13
C ASN A 44 41.68 7.57 -22.35
N MET A 45 41.06 8.41 -23.20
CA MET A 45 39.63 8.39 -23.57
C MET A 45 39.15 7.08 -24.22
N SER A 46 40.04 6.12 -24.46
CA SER A 46 39.78 4.83 -25.10
C SER A 46 39.53 3.68 -24.11
N THR A 47 39.67 3.88 -22.80
CA THR A 47 39.41 2.85 -21.77
C THR A 47 38.47 3.35 -20.68
N LEU A 48 37.21 2.89 -20.71
CA LEU A 48 36.31 2.88 -19.54
C LEU A 48 36.59 1.61 -18.72
N PRO A 49 36.60 1.61 -17.36
CA PRO A 49 36.57 2.70 -16.38
C PRO A 49 37.98 3.05 -15.81
N ILE A 50 38.19 4.31 -15.41
CA ILE A 50 39.43 4.77 -14.74
C ILE A 50 39.42 4.29 -13.27
N PRO A 51 40.41 3.49 -12.82
CA PRO A 51 40.51 3.09 -11.42
C PRO A 51 40.69 4.32 -10.52
N VAL A 52 40.01 4.36 -9.38
CA VAL A 52 40.18 5.42 -8.36
C VAL A 52 41.03 4.92 -7.18
N THR A 53 41.86 5.79 -6.62
CA THR A 53 42.64 5.58 -5.40
C THR A 53 42.23 6.60 -4.33
N GLY A 54 42.67 6.40 -3.09
CA GLY A 54 42.35 7.31 -1.97
C GLY A 54 41.16 6.86 -1.11
N TRP A 55 40.48 5.78 -1.48
CA TRP A 55 39.47 5.17 -0.60
C TRP A 55 40.15 4.55 0.63
N GLN A 56 39.86 5.11 1.81
CA GLN A 56 40.21 4.55 3.11
C GLN A 56 38.99 4.64 4.03
N ILE A 57 38.75 3.60 4.82
CA ILE A 57 37.74 3.61 5.88
C ILE A 57 38.31 4.43 7.04
N SER A 58 37.55 5.40 7.55
CA SER A 58 37.99 6.19 8.70
C SER A 58 38.19 5.31 9.93
N GLU A 59 39.09 5.69 10.85
CA GLU A 59 39.30 4.92 12.08
C GLU A 59 38.00 4.79 12.91
N SER A 60 37.17 5.85 12.91
CA SER A 60 35.84 5.86 13.52
C SER A 60 34.92 4.83 12.87
N ASP A 61 34.89 4.74 11.55
CA ASP A 61 34.06 3.79 10.81
C ASP A 61 34.57 2.36 11.00
N SER A 62 35.88 2.14 11.01
CA SER A 62 36.47 0.83 11.29
C SER A 62 36.03 0.32 12.68
N LYS A 63 36.18 1.15 13.72
CA LYS A 63 35.72 0.81 15.08
C LYS A 63 34.22 0.51 15.14
N PHE A 64 33.42 1.14 14.29
CA PHE A 64 31.98 0.92 14.24
C PHE A 64 31.61 -0.37 13.52
N VAL A 65 32.28 -0.65 12.40
CA VAL A 65 32.18 -1.93 11.69
C VAL A 65 32.55 -3.08 12.63
N ASP A 66 33.64 -2.93 13.39
CA ASP A 66 34.08 -3.96 14.35
C ASP A 66 33.06 -4.17 15.48
N LEU A 67 32.47 -3.09 16.00
CA LEU A 67 31.38 -3.18 16.97
C LEU A 67 30.19 -3.99 16.43
N CYS A 68 29.77 -3.71 15.19
CA CYS A 68 28.65 -4.40 14.56
C CYS A 68 28.98 -5.87 14.25
N LYS A 69 30.19 -6.16 13.79
CA LYS A 69 30.68 -7.53 13.55
C LYS A 69 30.72 -8.35 14.82
N ASN A 70 31.28 -7.80 15.90
CA ASN A 70 31.40 -8.50 17.17
C ASN A 70 30.02 -8.85 17.72
N PHE A 71 29.09 -7.89 17.73
CA PHE A 71 27.72 -8.14 18.16
C PHE A 71 27.01 -9.17 17.26
N PHE A 72 27.14 -9.06 15.93
CA PHE A 72 26.55 -10.01 14.98
C PHE A 72 27.03 -11.43 15.20
N ASN A 73 28.34 -11.63 15.35
CA ASN A 73 28.94 -12.95 15.58
C ASN A 73 28.54 -13.51 16.95
N GLU A 74 28.60 -12.69 18.01
CA GLU A 74 28.25 -13.11 19.36
C GLU A 74 26.77 -13.52 19.47
N LEU A 75 25.87 -12.70 18.93
CA LEU A 75 24.44 -13.01 18.88
C LEU A 75 24.17 -14.25 18.02
N GLY A 76 24.84 -14.36 16.87
CA GLY A 76 24.70 -15.48 15.94
C GLY A 76 25.07 -16.82 16.58
N GLU A 77 26.18 -16.88 17.31
CA GLU A 77 26.59 -18.09 18.03
C GLU A 77 25.61 -18.45 19.16
N LYS A 78 25.13 -17.46 19.92
CA LYS A 78 24.17 -17.71 21.01
C LYS A 78 22.80 -18.19 20.50
N LEU A 79 22.33 -17.68 19.37
CA LEU A 79 21.06 -18.12 18.77
C LEU A 79 21.09 -19.54 18.23
N LYS A 80 22.27 -20.14 17.98
CA LYS A 80 22.37 -21.56 17.62
C LYS A 80 21.90 -22.50 18.74
N ASN A 81 21.96 -22.06 20.00
CA ASN A 81 21.46 -22.82 21.15
C ASN A 81 20.53 -21.96 22.05
N PRO A 82 19.26 -21.79 21.64
CA PRO A 82 18.31 -20.93 22.35
C PRO A 82 18.02 -21.36 23.79
N MET A 83 18.22 -22.63 24.13
CA MET A 83 17.92 -23.16 25.48
C MET A 83 18.88 -22.65 26.54
N SER A 84 20.08 -22.20 26.14
CA SER A 84 21.10 -21.64 27.03
C SER A 84 21.18 -20.12 26.99
N PHE A 85 20.31 -19.45 26.22
CA PHE A 85 20.34 -18.01 26.01
C PHE A 85 18.99 -17.42 26.37
N SER A 86 18.91 -16.65 27.45
CA SER A 86 17.63 -16.13 27.95
C SER A 86 17.19 -14.85 27.26
N LYS A 87 15.90 -14.52 27.39
CA LYS A 87 15.32 -13.26 26.91
C LYS A 87 16.01 -12.04 27.54
N GLU A 88 16.31 -12.10 28.83
CA GLU A 88 16.97 -11.04 29.60
C GLU A 88 18.42 -10.85 29.15
N GLU A 89 19.14 -11.95 28.90
CA GLU A 89 20.49 -11.92 28.35
C GLU A 89 20.53 -11.27 26.97
N PHE A 90 19.58 -11.63 26.10
CA PHE A 90 19.44 -11.01 24.78
C PHE A 90 19.16 -9.51 24.89
N LEU A 91 18.19 -9.10 25.69
CA LEU A 91 17.86 -7.68 25.87
C LEU A 91 19.03 -6.89 26.47
N GLY A 92 19.77 -7.48 27.42
CA GLY A 92 20.98 -6.88 27.97
C GLY A 92 22.07 -6.66 26.91
N MET A 93 22.29 -7.66 26.05
CA MET A 93 23.25 -7.57 24.96
C MET A 93 22.84 -6.51 23.92
N LEU A 94 21.57 -6.52 23.50
CA LEU A 94 21.03 -5.57 22.53
C LEU A 94 21.10 -4.12 23.06
N ASN A 95 20.68 -3.89 24.30
CA ASN A 95 20.71 -2.57 24.91
C ASN A 95 22.15 -2.06 25.00
N LYS A 96 23.09 -2.88 25.47
CA LYS A 96 24.52 -2.50 25.54
C LYS A 96 25.08 -2.14 24.16
N PHE A 97 24.74 -2.91 23.12
CA PHE A 97 25.15 -2.63 21.76
C PHE A 97 24.58 -1.28 21.25
N LEU A 98 23.28 -1.05 21.43
CA LEU A 98 22.62 0.18 20.99
C LEU A 98 23.09 1.42 21.79
N GLU A 99 23.40 1.28 23.07
CA GLU A 99 23.97 2.35 23.89
C GLU A 99 25.38 2.74 23.42
N ASN A 100 26.22 1.77 23.09
CA ASN A 100 27.54 2.06 22.52
C ASN A 100 27.44 2.86 21.21
N ILE A 101 26.45 2.53 20.36
CA ILE A 101 26.19 3.28 19.13
C ILE A 101 25.69 4.69 19.49
N ARG A 102 24.72 4.80 20.39
CA ARG A 102 24.16 6.06 20.85
C ARG A 102 25.25 7.01 21.37
N GLU A 103 26.13 6.53 22.23
CA GLU A 103 27.26 7.30 22.78
C GLU A 103 28.20 7.77 21.67
N LYS A 104 28.52 6.88 20.73
CA LYS A 104 29.42 7.19 19.61
C LYS A 104 28.89 8.26 18.67
N PHE A 105 27.58 8.30 18.44
CA PHE A 105 26.92 9.28 17.57
C PHE A 105 26.26 10.43 18.33
N GLY A 106 26.42 10.52 19.66
CA GLY A 106 25.88 11.60 20.48
C GLY A 106 24.35 11.70 20.50
N ILE A 107 23.64 10.58 20.33
CA ILE A 107 22.18 10.56 20.20
C ILE A 107 21.54 10.69 21.58
N GLN A 108 20.61 11.64 21.72
CA GLN A 108 19.87 11.82 22.97
C GLN A 108 18.64 10.90 23.03
N ILE A 109 18.53 10.15 24.13
CA ILE A 109 17.36 9.34 24.46
C ILE A 109 16.65 10.02 25.63
N GLY A 110 15.40 10.43 25.42
CA GLY A 110 14.60 11.16 26.41
C GLY A 110 13.95 10.30 27.48
N VAL A 111 14.43 9.06 27.69
CA VAL A 111 13.82 8.06 28.56
C VAL A 111 14.90 7.39 29.40
N ALA A 112 14.61 7.13 30.68
CA ALA A 112 15.52 6.43 31.57
C ALA A 112 15.64 4.94 31.21
N SER A 113 16.82 4.37 31.43
CA SER A 113 17.10 2.94 31.16
C SER A 113 16.29 1.97 32.02
N SER A 114 15.71 2.44 33.12
CA SER A 114 14.82 1.67 34.00
C SER A 114 13.38 1.58 33.49
N ASN A 115 13.02 2.28 32.41
CA ASN A 115 11.65 2.29 31.91
C ASN A 115 11.30 1.00 31.16
N ASP A 116 10.09 0.50 31.40
CA ASP A 116 9.53 -0.61 30.63
C ASP A 116 9.35 -0.15 29.16
N GLY A 117 9.97 -0.86 28.22
CA GLY A 117 10.05 -0.45 26.82
C GLY A 117 11.29 0.37 26.43
N TYR A 118 12.28 0.52 27.32
CA TYR A 118 13.54 1.21 26.98
C TYR A 118 14.21 0.66 25.71
N SER A 119 14.26 -0.66 25.57
CA SER A 119 14.81 -1.34 24.39
C SER A 119 14.10 -0.93 23.09
N ARG A 120 12.78 -0.75 23.12
CA ARG A 120 11.99 -0.30 21.97
C ARG A 120 12.41 1.11 21.56
N VAL A 121 12.52 2.02 22.53
CA VAL A 121 12.94 3.40 22.28
C VAL A 121 14.36 3.45 21.71
N LEU A 122 15.27 2.63 22.23
CA LEU A 122 16.63 2.52 21.68
C LEU A 122 16.60 2.05 20.21
N VAL A 123 15.83 1.01 19.90
CA VAL A 123 15.68 0.53 18.52
C VAL A 123 15.10 1.62 17.63
N GLU A 124 14.02 2.29 18.04
CA GLU A 124 13.39 3.36 17.25
C GLU A 124 14.33 4.54 16.97
N LYS A 125 15.23 4.87 17.89
CA LYS A 125 16.13 6.04 17.77
C LYS A 125 17.48 5.72 17.15
N VAL A 126 18.02 4.53 17.41
CA VAL A 126 19.41 4.15 17.09
C VAL A 126 19.45 2.99 16.08
N GLY A 127 18.33 2.32 15.84
CA GLY A 127 18.28 1.09 15.04
C GLY A 127 18.73 1.25 13.59
N LEU A 128 18.65 2.47 13.03
CA LEU A 128 19.13 2.76 11.67
C LEU A 128 20.63 2.44 11.48
N PHE A 129 21.41 2.47 12.57
CA PHE A 129 22.84 2.22 12.55
C PHE A 129 23.20 0.73 12.59
N MET A 130 22.26 -0.17 12.93
CA MET A 130 22.59 -1.60 13.03
C MET A 130 23.00 -2.20 11.69
N GLY A 131 22.55 -1.63 10.56
CA GLY A 131 22.68 -2.24 9.25
C GLY A 131 21.72 -3.43 9.09
N LYS A 132 21.40 -3.76 7.82
CA LYS A 132 20.32 -4.73 7.51
C LYS A 132 20.60 -6.15 8.03
N ASN A 133 21.87 -6.57 8.02
CA ASN A 133 22.24 -7.92 8.47
C ASN A 133 22.11 -8.08 9.99
N VAL A 134 22.56 -7.09 10.75
CA VAL A 134 22.39 -7.11 12.21
C VAL A 134 20.91 -6.98 12.58
N ALA A 135 20.18 -6.08 11.92
CA ALA A 135 18.74 -5.94 12.14
C ALA A 135 17.96 -7.24 11.85
N ALA A 136 18.35 -7.99 10.81
CA ALA A 136 17.77 -9.30 10.50
C ALA A 136 18.01 -10.33 11.62
N LEU A 137 19.21 -10.37 12.18
CA LEU A 137 19.55 -11.28 13.27
C LEU A 137 18.85 -10.90 14.58
N VAL A 138 18.78 -9.60 14.87
CA VAL A 138 18.01 -9.06 16.00
C VAL A 138 16.52 -9.40 15.86
N LEU A 139 15.96 -9.27 14.64
CA LEU A 139 14.58 -9.66 14.35
C LEU A 139 14.34 -11.15 14.62
N GLU A 140 15.25 -12.01 14.19
CA GLU A 140 15.18 -13.45 14.44
C GLU A 140 15.20 -13.76 15.95
N ALA A 141 16.08 -13.11 16.71
CA ALA A 141 16.11 -13.23 18.16
C ALA A 141 14.79 -12.77 18.79
N CYS A 142 14.27 -11.60 18.38
CA CYS A 142 13.01 -11.07 18.89
C CYS A 142 11.83 -12.01 18.62
N ILE A 143 11.77 -12.65 17.45
CA ILE A 143 10.72 -13.64 17.16
C ILE A 143 10.91 -14.91 18.00
N THR A 144 12.16 -15.36 18.19
CA THR A 144 12.49 -16.56 18.97
C THR A 144 12.12 -16.40 20.44
N PHE A 145 12.39 -15.22 21.01
CA PHE A 145 12.06 -14.88 22.41
C PHE A 145 10.68 -14.21 22.57
N GLU A 146 9.88 -14.15 21.51
CA GLU A 146 8.54 -13.57 21.50
C GLU A 146 8.48 -12.13 22.05
N ILE A 147 9.45 -11.30 21.64
CA ILE A 147 9.54 -9.87 22.01
C ILE A 147 8.88 -9.04 20.92
N TRP A 148 7.56 -9.11 20.89
CA TRP A 148 6.73 -8.61 19.80
C TRP A 148 6.80 -7.09 19.60
N GLU A 149 7.02 -6.33 20.67
CA GLU A 149 7.15 -4.88 20.65
C GLU A 149 8.40 -4.44 19.86
N LEU A 150 9.48 -5.23 19.93
CA LEU A 150 10.69 -4.99 19.14
C LEU A 150 10.52 -5.43 17.70
N VAL A 151 9.79 -6.52 17.44
CA VAL A 151 9.43 -6.94 16.08
C VAL A 151 8.63 -5.84 15.39
N GLU A 152 7.63 -5.27 16.06
CA GLU A 152 6.85 -4.14 15.57
C GLU A 152 7.77 -2.95 15.23
N ALA A 153 8.66 -2.56 16.16
CA ALA A 153 9.57 -1.44 15.97
C ALA A 153 10.51 -1.63 14.77
N LEU A 154 11.07 -2.83 14.60
CA LEU A 154 11.95 -3.16 13.47
C LEU A 154 11.23 -3.07 12.11
N ILE A 155 9.97 -3.53 12.06
CA ILE A 155 9.14 -3.50 10.83
C ILE A 155 8.69 -2.07 10.51
N VAL A 156 8.12 -1.34 11.48
CA VAL A 156 7.55 0.00 11.28
C VAL A 156 8.63 1.01 10.84
N ASN A 157 9.85 0.88 11.36
CA ASN A 157 10.96 1.75 11.00
C ASN A 157 11.74 1.27 9.76
N GLY A 158 11.34 0.16 9.13
CA GLY A 158 11.95 -0.33 7.89
C GLY A 158 13.43 -0.76 8.04
N PHE A 159 13.84 -1.21 9.23
CA PHE A 159 15.23 -1.62 9.48
C PHE A 159 15.57 -2.99 8.88
N VAL A 160 14.55 -3.79 8.58
CA VAL A 160 14.68 -5.16 8.08
C VAL A 160 14.62 -5.19 6.56
N GLY A 161 15.45 -6.00 5.92
CA GLY A 161 15.44 -6.15 4.47
C GLY A 161 14.29 -7.03 3.98
N ASN A 162 13.92 -6.88 2.69
CA ASN A 162 12.83 -7.67 2.08
C ASN A 162 13.05 -9.20 2.22
N SER A 163 14.31 -9.66 2.15
CA SER A 163 14.65 -11.08 2.32
C SER A 163 14.25 -11.66 3.68
N CYS A 164 14.13 -10.83 4.72
CA CYS A 164 13.76 -11.28 6.06
C CYS A 164 12.31 -11.78 6.13
N TYR A 165 11.40 -11.22 5.30
CA TYR A 165 9.97 -11.56 5.37
C TYR A 165 9.67 -13.02 5.05
N SER A 166 10.52 -13.67 4.25
CA SER A 166 10.43 -15.11 3.95
C SER A 166 10.47 -16.00 5.19
N ASN A 167 11.20 -15.59 6.23
CA ASN A 167 11.28 -16.29 7.51
C ASN A 167 10.31 -15.72 8.56
N VAL A 168 10.05 -14.42 8.50
CA VAL A 168 9.20 -13.72 9.48
C VAL A 168 7.73 -14.08 9.31
N VAL A 169 7.21 -13.98 8.08
CA VAL A 169 5.77 -14.16 7.80
C VAL A 169 5.27 -15.55 8.24
N PRO A 170 5.94 -16.68 7.90
CA PRO A 170 5.51 -17.99 8.39
C PRO A 170 5.46 -18.07 9.92
N ARG A 171 6.45 -17.52 10.62
CA ARG A 171 6.51 -17.53 12.09
C ARG A 171 5.38 -16.69 12.70
N LEU A 172 5.08 -15.52 12.13
CA LEU A 172 3.97 -14.66 12.58
C LEU A 172 2.61 -15.32 12.34
N VAL A 173 2.43 -16.04 11.23
CA VAL A 173 1.23 -16.83 10.96
C VAL A 173 1.05 -17.93 12.01
N VAL A 174 2.11 -18.70 12.30
CA VAL A 174 2.07 -19.77 13.32
C VAL A 174 1.77 -19.23 14.72
N LYS A 175 2.25 -18.02 15.04
CA LYS A 175 2.02 -17.35 16.33
C LYS A 175 0.76 -16.49 16.36
N GLU A 176 -0.06 -16.55 15.31
CA GLU A 176 -1.32 -15.81 15.16
C GLU A 176 -1.20 -14.28 15.40
N ARG A 177 -0.07 -13.69 15.02
CA ARG A 177 0.21 -12.26 15.20
C ARG A 177 -0.33 -11.44 14.02
N SER A 178 -1.66 -11.36 13.93
CA SER A 178 -2.36 -10.62 12.87
C SER A 178 -2.00 -9.14 12.83
N ASP A 179 -1.75 -8.55 14.01
CA ASP A 179 -1.28 -7.18 14.18
C ASP A 179 0.07 -6.95 13.47
N LEU A 180 1.05 -7.83 13.71
CA LEU A 180 2.37 -7.74 13.09
C LEU A 180 2.32 -8.08 11.60
N LEU A 181 1.47 -9.01 11.16
CA LEU A 181 1.23 -9.27 9.74
C LEU A 181 0.67 -8.04 9.03
N CYS A 182 -0.22 -7.28 9.67
CA CYS A 182 -0.68 -6.00 9.14
C CYS A 182 0.48 -5.01 9.01
N HIS A 183 1.41 -4.95 9.98
CA HIS A 183 2.61 -4.12 9.85
C HIS A 183 3.53 -4.56 8.71
N CYS A 184 3.69 -5.86 8.47
CA CYS A 184 4.42 -6.35 7.28
C CYS A 184 3.79 -5.78 6.00
N VAL A 185 2.46 -5.86 5.85
CA VAL A 185 1.75 -5.34 4.66
C VAL A 185 1.90 -3.82 4.52
N LYS A 186 1.89 -3.08 5.62
CA LYS A 186 1.97 -1.61 5.63
C LYS A 186 3.36 -1.07 5.32
N HIS A 187 4.41 -1.78 5.73
CA HIS A 187 5.77 -1.23 5.80
C HIS A 187 6.80 -2.00 4.98
N ALA A 188 6.54 -3.26 4.60
CA ALA A 188 7.42 -3.95 3.67
C ALA A 188 7.40 -3.23 2.32
N ALA A 189 8.59 -2.97 1.77
CA ALA A 189 8.71 -2.35 0.46
C ALA A 189 8.25 -3.30 -0.64
N ASP A 190 8.67 -4.57 -0.58
CA ASP A 190 8.24 -5.62 -1.51
C ASP A 190 8.05 -6.94 -0.76
N LEU A 191 6.80 -7.39 -0.62
CA LEU A 191 6.50 -8.75 -0.20
C LEU A 191 6.58 -9.68 -1.40
N GLY A 192 7.28 -10.81 -1.28
CA GLY A 192 7.29 -11.81 -2.34
C GLY A 192 5.95 -12.56 -2.46
N PRO A 193 5.73 -13.30 -3.56
CA PRO A 193 4.47 -14.00 -3.81
C PRO A 193 4.19 -15.09 -2.78
N THR A 194 5.22 -15.70 -2.19
CA THR A 194 5.07 -16.72 -1.15
C THR A 194 4.59 -16.11 0.16
N GLU A 195 5.20 -15.01 0.57
CA GLU A 195 4.85 -14.26 1.78
C GLU A 195 3.44 -13.70 1.66
N LEU A 196 3.14 -13.06 0.53
CA LEU A 196 1.82 -12.50 0.24
C LEU A 196 0.74 -13.58 0.24
N ARG A 197 1.01 -14.74 -0.37
CA ARG A 197 0.08 -15.88 -0.34
C ARG A 197 -0.19 -16.35 1.09
N LEU A 198 0.82 -16.46 1.94
CA LEU A 198 0.63 -16.87 3.34
C LEU A 198 -0.23 -15.87 4.11
N ILE A 199 0.03 -14.57 3.94
CA ILE A 199 -0.76 -13.49 4.54
C ILE A 199 -2.21 -13.55 4.07
N LEU A 200 -2.43 -13.67 2.75
CA LEU A 200 -3.74 -13.69 2.14
C LEU A 200 -4.56 -14.89 2.63
N LYS A 201 -3.97 -16.09 2.63
CA LYS A 201 -4.60 -17.30 3.18
C LYS A 201 -4.97 -17.15 4.66
N TYR A 202 -4.06 -16.56 5.44
CA TYR A 202 -4.30 -16.32 6.86
C TYR A 202 -5.48 -15.37 7.08
N PHE A 203 -5.56 -14.25 6.36
CA PHE A 203 -6.67 -13.29 6.47
C PHE A 203 -8.00 -13.83 5.91
N LEU A 204 -7.97 -14.68 4.88
CA LEU A 204 -9.17 -15.28 4.29
C LEU A 204 -9.67 -16.51 5.07
N SER A 205 -8.88 -17.03 6.00
CA SER A 205 -9.26 -18.20 6.80
C SER A 205 -10.44 -17.88 7.73
N SER A 206 -11.36 -18.83 7.85
CA SER A 206 -12.55 -18.70 8.71
C SER A 206 -12.27 -18.88 10.21
N GLN A 207 -10.99 -18.94 10.61
CA GLN A 207 -10.58 -19.16 11.99
C GLN A 207 -10.55 -17.83 12.76
N LYS A 208 -11.00 -17.85 14.00
CA LYS A 208 -10.89 -16.71 14.91
C LYS A 208 -9.48 -16.71 15.50
N HIS A 209 -8.58 -15.90 14.94
CA HIS A 209 -7.23 -15.75 15.50
C HIS A 209 -7.24 -14.71 16.63
N ALA A 210 -6.43 -14.91 17.66
CA ALA A 210 -6.39 -14.00 18.80
C ALA A 210 -5.92 -12.58 18.42
N GLY A 211 -4.95 -12.48 17.50
CA GLY A 211 -4.38 -11.19 17.04
C GLY A 211 -5.36 -10.28 16.30
N VAL A 212 -6.41 -10.83 15.70
CA VAL A 212 -7.36 -10.04 14.90
C VAL A 212 -8.22 -9.11 15.76
N VAL A 213 -8.36 -9.43 17.06
CA VAL A 213 -9.09 -8.56 18.01
C VAL A 213 -8.38 -7.21 18.17
N ASN A 214 -7.05 -7.18 18.15
CA ASN A 214 -6.28 -5.94 18.29
C ASN A 214 -6.46 -5.03 17.07
N VAL A 215 -6.50 -5.62 15.87
CA VAL A 215 -6.77 -4.89 14.62
C VAL A 215 -8.14 -4.22 14.70
N ARG A 216 -9.17 -4.96 15.12
CA ARG A 216 -10.52 -4.41 15.28
C ARG A 216 -10.57 -3.26 16.29
N LYS A 217 -9.94 -3.41 17.45
CA LYS A 217 -9.86 -2.35 18.47
C LYS A 217 -9.19 -1.08 17.95
N GLU A 218 -8.15 -1.19 17.14
CA GLU A 218 -7.51 -0.02 16.55
C GLU A 218 -8.42 0.69 15.54
N TRP A 219 -9.12 -0.05 14.68
CA TRP A 219 -10.11 0.54 13.76
C TRP A 219 -11.25 1.23 14.53
N GLU A 220 -11.76 0.60 15.59
CA GLU A 220 -12.78 1.17 16.47
C GLU A 220 -12.29 2.46 17.15
N ARG A 221 -11.07 2.44 17.70
CA ARG A 221 -10.44 3.61 18.32
C ARG A 221 -10.31 4.78 17.34
N GLN A 222 -9.93 4.50 16.09
CA GLN A 222 -9.80 5.52 15.04
C GLN A 222 -11.16 6.08 14.63
N ALA A 223 -12.20 5.24 14.54
CA ALA A 223 -13.55 5.67 14.24
C ALA A 223 -14.12 6.57 15.36
N LEU A 224 -13.95 6.18 16.62
CA LEU A 224 -14.36 6.99 17.77
C LEU A 224 -13.63 8.33 17.82
N LEU A 225 -12.30 8.32 17.62
CA LEU A 225 -11.50 9.54 17.56
C LEU A 225 -11.97 10.49 16.44
N ALA A 226 -12.42 9.95 15.30
CA ALA A 226 -12.97 10.76 14.22
C ALA A 226 -14.31 11.41 14.62
N ILE A 227 -15.18 10.67 15.32
CA ILE A 227 -16.47 11.18 15.84
C ILE A 227 -16.24 12.29 16.87
N ASP A 228 -15.32 12.07 17.82
CA ASP A 228 -14.98 13.07 18.84
C ASP A 228 -14.48 14.37 18.19
N LYS A 229 -13.60 14.26 17.18
CA LYS A 229 -13.10 15.42 16.43
C LYS A 229 -14.17 16.08 15.57
N ALA A 230 -15.11 15.31 15.03
CA ALA A 230 -16.21 15.85 14.23
C ALA A 230 -17.23 16.62 15.08
N THR A 231 -17.33 16.30 16.38
CA THR A 231 -18.24 16.92 17.34
C THR A 231 -17.60 18.01 18.20
N ASP A 232 -16.26 18.14 18.15
CA ASP A 232 -15.53 19.19 18.84
C ASP A 232 -15.84 20.59 18.28
N LYS A 233 -16.56 21.39 19.08
CA LYS A 233 -16.94 22.78 18.74
C LYS A 233 -15.75 23.74 18.68
N ASN A 234 -14.62 23.39 19.27
CA ASN A 234 -13.41 24.21 19.27
C ASN A 234 -12.54 23.96 18.03
N LEU A 235 -12.83 22.90 17.27
CA LEU A 235 -12.05 22.56 16.10
C LEU A 235 -12.39 23.50 14.93
N PRO A 236 -11.40 24.08 14.22
CA PRO A 236 -11.66 24.95 13.08
C PRO A 236 -12.57 24.26 12.05
N ARG A 237 -13.55 25.00 11.50
CA ARG A 237 -14.57 24.47 10.59
C ARG A 237 -14.02 23.56 9.48
N LYS A 238 -12.89 23.93 8.86
CA LYS A 238 -12.23 23.12 7.82
C LYS A 238 -11.77 21.75 8.34
N LYS A 239 -11.23 21.69 9.56
CA LYS A 239 -10.79 20.44 10.21
C LYS A 239 -11.99 19.62 10.70
N ALA A 240 -13.05 20.27 11.19
CA ALA A 240 -14.29 19.60 11.56
C ALA A 240 -14.97 18.91 10.35
N VAL A 241 -14.95 19.55 9.17
CA VAL A 241 -15.44 18.92 7.92
C VAL A 241 -14.63 17.67 7.59
N VAL A 242 -13.28 17.75 7.62
CA VAL A 242 -12.41 16.59 7.39
C VAL A 242 -12.67 15.48 8.41
N ALA A 243 -12.86 15.81 9.68
CA ALA A 243 -13.18 14.83 10.71
C ALA A 243 -14.55 14.16 10.47
N LYS A 244 -15.54 14.91 9.98
CA LYS A 244 -16.87 14.38 9.62
C LYS A 244 -16.76 13.42 8.43
N GLU A 245 -16.05 13.81 7.36
CA GLU A 245 -15.79 12.93 6.20
C GLU A 245 -15.06 11.65 6.63
N ALA A 246 -14.00 11.79 7.44
CA ALA A 246 -13.26 10.66 8.00
C ALA A 246 -14.14 9.75 8.88
N SER A 247 -15.05 10.32 9.68
CA SER A 247 -15.96 9.53 10.51
C SER A 247 -16.90 8.66 9.67
N ILE A 248 -17.41 9.18 8.55
CA ILE A 248 -18.26 8.42 7.62
C ILE A 248 -17.44 7.33 6.94
N LEU A 249 -16.24 7.66 6.47
CA LEU A 249 -15.34 6.72 5.79
C LEU A 249 -14.95 5.55 6.72
N LEU A 250 -14.55 5.85 7.96
CA LEU A 250 -14.18 4.85 8.95
C LEU A 250 -15.38 4.02 9.41
N MET A 251 -16.57 4.61 9.54
CA MET A 251 -17.81 3.86 9.81
C MET A 251 -18.10 2.87 8.67
N VAL A 252 -17.99 3.31 7.42
CA VAL A 252 -18.19 2.45 6.24
C VAL A 252 -17.20 1.29 6.22
N ALA A 253 -15.92 1.56 6.53
CA ALA A 253 -14.88 0.56 6.62
C ALA A 253 -15.04 -0.37 7.84
N TYR A 254 -15.59 0.09 8.95
CA TYR A 254 -15.70 -0.73 10.15
C TYR A 254 -16.93 -1.64 10.15
N ASP A 255 -18.08 -1.10 9.77
CA ASP A 255 -19.37 -1.76 9.93
C ASP A 255 -19.59 -2.89 8.91
N GLY A 256 -20.09 -4.04 9.36
CA GLY A 256 -20.36 -5.22 8.52
C GLY A 256 -19.13 -6.01 8.07
N PHE A 257 -17.93 -5.57 8.48
CA PHE A 257 -16.69 -6.32 8.28
C PHE A 257 -16.29 -7.08 9.55
N SER A 258 -15.86 -8.32 9.36
CA SER A 258 -15.22 -9.13 10.38
C SER A 258 -13.80 -8.61 10.66
N SER A 259 -13.25 -8.99 11.80
CA SER A 259 -11.89 -8.59 12.15
C SER A 259 -10.87 -9.02 11.07
N SER A 260 -11.03 -10.20 10.46
CA SER A 260 -10.08 -10.70 9.45
C SER A 260 -10.18 -9.92 8.15
N GLU A 261 -11.39 -9.47 7.80
CA GLU A 261 -11.60 -8.57 6.66
C GLU A 261 -10.97 -7.19 6.90
N LEU A 262 -10.97 -6.68 8.15
CA LEU A 262 -10.25 -5.44 8.48
C LEU A 262 -8.74 -5.56 8.25
N CYS A 263 -8.16 -6.77 8.29
CA CYS A 263 -6.77 -6.99 7.89
C CYS A 263 -6.59 -6.92 6.37
N LEU A 264 -7.56 -7.43 5.58
CA LEU A 264 -7.56 -7.33 4.12
C LEU A 264 -7.61 -5.87 3.64
N HIS A 265 -8.12 -4.95 4.46
CA HIS A 265 -8.12 -3.52 4.14
C HIS A 265 -6.71 -2.99 3.93
N TYR A 266 -5.80 -3.37 4.82
CA TYR A 266 -4.39 -2.98 4.71
C TYR A 266 -3.75 -3.54 3.46
N LEU A 267 -4.12 -4.76 3.09
CA LEU A 267 -3.63 -5.37 1.85
C LEU A 267 -4.13 -4.55 0.67
N LEU A 268 -5.44 -4.43 0.51
CA LEU A 268 -6.02 -3.81 -0.68
C LEU A 268 -5.70 -2.31 -0.82
N ALA A 269 -5.48 -1.60 0.29
CA ALA A 269 -5.10 -0.18 0.29
C ALA A 269 -3.56 0.05 0.21
N SER A 270 -2.74 -1.01 0.25
CA SER A 270 -1.28 -0.85 0.27
C SER A 270 -0.75 -0.39 -1.09
N ALA A 271 -0.02 0.72 -1.09
CA ALA A 271 0.67 1.22 -2.27
C ALA A 271 1.91 0.40 -2.66
N ASN A 272 2.36 -0.50 -1.77
CA ASN A 272 3.57 -1.32 -1.96
C ASN A 272 3.27 -2.67 -2.62
N LEU A 273 2.01 -2.95 -2.97
CA LEU A 273 1.65 -4.21 -3.61
C LEU A 273 1.83 -4.15 -5.11
N ASP A 274 2.75 -4.97 -5.61
CA ASP A 274 2.88 -5.25 -7.02
C ASP A 274 1.72 -6.13 -7.53
N GLU A 275 1.13 -5.72 -8.65
CA GLU A 275 -0.03 -6.37 -9.24
C GLU A 275 0.27 -7.80 -9.71
N VAL A 276 1.46 -8.03 -10.25
CA VAL A 276 1.91 -9.35 -10.73
C VAL A 276 2.12 -10.29 -9.55
N VAL A 277 2.71 -9.79 -8.47
CA VAL A 277 2.88 -10.55 -7.23
C VAL A 277 1.51 -10.89 -6.61
N LEU A 278 0.57 -9.95 -6.61
CA LEU A 278 -0.80 -10.16 -6.13
C LEU A 278 -1.54 -11.21 -6.96
N SER A 279 -1.49 -11.11 -8.29
CA SER A 279 -2.04 -12.12 -9.22
C SER A 279 -1.47 -13.51 -8.92
N SER A 280 -0.13 -13.63 -8.78
CA SER A 280 0.54 -14.89 -8.47
C SER A 280 0.14 -15.50 -7.12
N ALA A 281 -0.19 -14.65 -6.13
CA ALA A 281 -0.67 -15.11 -4.83
C ALA A 281 -2.15 -15.55 -4.91
N ILE A 282 -2.99 -14.81 -5.62
CA ILE A 282 -4.43 -15.08 -5.81
C ILE A 282 -4.66 -16.37 -6.59
N SER A 283 -3.91 -16.63 -7.66
CA SER A 283 -4.05 -17.85 -8.48
C SER A 283 -3.78 -19.15 -7.71
N LYS A 284 -3.21 -19.06 -6.50
CA LYS A 284 -2.88 -20.20 -5.63
C LYS A 284 -3.81 -20.36 -4.42
N LEU A 285 -4.91 -19.62 -4.38
CA LEU A 285 -5.98 -19.76 -3.40
C LEU A 285 -6.86 -20.96 -3.73
N ASN A 286 -7.42 -21.61 -2.71
CA ASN A 286 -8.44 -22.65 -2.92
C ASN A 286 -9.85 -22.04 -3.07
N GLY A 287 -10.85 -22.86 -3.45
CA GLY A 287 -12.22 -22.38 -3.67
C GLY A 287 -12.85 -21.67 -2.46
N LYS A 288 -12.59 -22.15 -1.23
CA LYS A 288 -13.12 -21.51 -0.01
C LYS A 288 -12.48 -20.14 0.23
N GLU A 289 -11.17 -20.05 0.09
CA GLU A 289 -10.42 -18.79 0.19
C GLU A 289 -10.86 -17.81 -0.89
N MET A 290 -11.02 -18.28 -2.13
CA MET A 290 -11.52 -17.50 -3.26
C MET A 290 -12.91 -16.92 -2.99
N MET A 291 -13.83 -17.76 -2.51
CA MET A 291 -15.19 -17.33 -2.17
C MET A 291 -15.20 -16.25 -1.08
N SER A 292 -14.36 -16.42 -0.04
CA SER A 292 -14.20 -15.40 1.00
C SER A 292 -13.71 -14.08 0.42
N LEU A 293 -12.76 -14.11 -0.52
CA LEU A 293 -12.22 -12.91 -1.16
C LEU A 293 -13.28 -12.21 -2.02
N ILE A 294 -14.01 -12.97 -2.86
CA ILE A 294 -15.09 -12.44 -3.70
C ILE A 294 -16.17 -11.77 -2.84
N ARG A 295 -16.60 -12.42 -1.76
CA ARG A 295 -17.58 -11.84 -0.82
C ARG A 295 -17.07 -10.56 -0.16
N TYR A 296 -15.80 -10.54 0.23
CA TYR A 296 -15.18 -9.34 0.79
C TYR A 296 -15.17 -8.17 -0.21
N LEU A 297 -14.80 -8.42 -1.47
CA LEU A 297 -14.82 -7.41 -2.54
C LEU A 297 -16.26 -6.96 -2.85
N GLY A 298 -17.21 -7.89 -2.90
CA GLY A 298 -18.63 -7.61 -3.09
C GLY A 298 -19.22 -6.73 -1.98
N LYS A 299 -18.81 -6.93 -0.71
CA LYS A 299 -19.17 -6.04 0.39
C LYS A 299 -18.70 -4.61 0.14
N TRP A 300 -17.45 -4.43 -0.31
CA TRP A 300 -16.93 -3.11 -0.63
C TRP A 300 -17.71 -2.43 -1.76
N LEU A 301 -17.99 -3.15 -2.85
CA LEU A 301 -18.79 -2.63 -3.95
C LEU A 301 -20.18 -2.18 -3.49
N LYS A 302 -20.85 -2.99 -2.67
CA LYS A 302 -22.15 -2.64 -2.07
C LYS A 302 -22.08 -1.40 -1.17
N LYS A 303 -20.98 -1.24 -0.41
CA LYS A 303 -20.76 -0.06 0.42
C LYS A 303 -20.57 1.19 -0.46
N TYR A 304 -19.83 1.10 -1.56
CA TYR A 304 -19.63 2.22 -2.48
C TYR A 304 -20.88 2.62 -3.25
N GLU A 305 -21.70 1.65 -3.65
CA GLU A 305 -23.02 1.91 -4.22
C GLU A 305 -23.94 2.61 -3.22
N ARG A 306 -23.97 2.15 -1.97
CA ARG A 306 -24.86 2.69 -0.94
C ARG A 306 -24.40 4.03 -0.34
N PHE A 307 -23.10 4.25 -0.26
CA PHE A 307 -22.49 5.40 0.39
C PHE A 307 -21.54 6.15 -0.56
N PRO A 308 -22.06 6.79 -1.62
CA PRO A 308 -21.25 7.53 -2.60
C PRO A 308 -20.38 8.65 -1.98
N GLN A 309 -20.74 9.13 -0.79
CA GLN A 309 -20.01 10.13 -0.02
C GLN A 309 -18.76 9.60 0.71
N ALA A 310 -18.54 8.28 0.74
CA ALA A 310 -17.37 7.67 1.37
C ALA A 310 -16.15 7.80 0.46
N VAL A 311 -15.59 9.01 0.39
CA VAL A 311 -14.46 9.36 -0.48
C VAL A 311 -13.14 9.28 0.33
N PRO A 312 -12.01 8.92 -0.29
CA PRO A 312 -10.70 8.97 0.38
C PRO A 312 -10.44 10.32 1.03
N CYS A 313 -9.96 10.30 2.28
CA CYS A 313 -9.76 11.48 3.11
C CYS A 313 -8.27 11.72 3.40
N PRO A 314 -7.43 12.12 2.43
CA PRO A 314 -5.97 12.21 2.62
C PRO A 314 -5.54 13.24 3.68
N LYS A 315 -6.40 14.21 4.00
CA LYS A 315 -6.13 15.22 5.04
C LYS A 315 -6.40 14.69 6.46
N ALA A 316 -7.06 13.54 6.61
CA ALA A 316 -7.42 12.98 7.90
C ALA A 316 -6.19 12.64 8.76
N SER A 317 -5.07 12.26 8.13
CA SER A 317 -3.82 11.97 8.83
C SER A 317 -3.21 13.19 9.54
N THR A 318 -3.49 14.42 9.07
CA THR A 318 -3.12 15.65 9.81
C THR A 318 -3.89 15.83 11.13
N LEU A 319 -5.00 15.10 11.28
CA LEU A 319 -5.78 14.99 12.51
C LEU A 319 -5.42 13.72 13.30
N GLY A 320 -4.38 12.98 12.92
CA GLY A 320 -4.03 11.72 13.56
C GLY A 320 -4.96 10.55 13.23
N LEU A 321 -5.88 10.71 12.27
CA LEU A 321 -6.83 9.68 11.83
C LEU A 321 -6.20 8.77 10.76
N LYS A 322 -5.14 8.06 11.14
CA LYS A 322 -4.27 7.30 10.23
C LYS A 322 -4.98 6.11 9.56
N ALA A 323 -6.06 5.59 10.14
CA ALA A 323 -6.80 4.47 9.54
C ALA A 323 -7.49 4.85 8.22
N CYS A 324 -7.74 6.14 7.97
CA CYS A 324 -8.34 6.60 6.71
C CYS A 324 -7.47 6.28 5.49
N ASP A 325 -6.13 6.27 5.66
CA ASP A 325 -5.19 5.96 4.60
C ASP A 325 -5.25 4.48 4.19
N TRP A 326 -5.87 3.63 5.02
CA TRP A 326 -5.97 2.19 4.83
C TRP A 326 -7.38 1.73 4.46
N VAL A 327 -8.24 2.66 4.06
CA VAL A 327 -9.56 2.34 3.52
C VAL A 327 -9.41 2.05 2.01
N PRO A 328 -9.68 0.82 1.54
CA PRO A 328 -9.49 0.46 0.14
C PRO A 328 -10.32 1.32 -0.78
N LYS A 329 -9.73 1.90 -1.83
CA LYS A 329 -10.48 2.74 -2.78
C LYS A 329 -11.33 1.85 -3.69
N LEU A 330 -12.37 2.43 -4.30
CA LEU A 330 -13.17 1.72 -5.30
C LEU A 330 -12.30 1.18 -6.46
N GLU A 331 -11.29 1.95 -6.87
CA GLU A 331 -10.33 1.52 -7.89
C GLU A 331 -9.58 0.24 -7.47
N ASP A 332 -9.03 0.21 -6.25
CA ASP A 332 -8.27 -0.94 -5.75
C ASP A 332 -9.17 -2.19 -5.65
N VAL A 333 -10.43 -2.00 -5.21
CA VAL A 333 -11.45 -3.07 -5.13
C VAL A 333 -11.78 -3.63 -6.51
N VAL A 334 -12.05 -2.77 -7.50
CA VAL A 334 -12.40 -3.20 -8.86
C VAL A 334 -11.21 -3.87 -9.55
N LYS A 335 -9.99 -3.33 -9.39
CA LYS A 335 -8.77 -3.96 -9.92
C LYS A 335 -8.55 -5.35 -9.34
N CYS A 336 -8.64 -5.50 -8.02
CA CYS A 336 -8.48 -6.79 -7.36
C CYS A 336 -9.57 -7.80 -7.80
N LEU A 337 -10.81 -7.34 -7.99
CA LEU A 337 -11.87 -8.18 -8.53
C LEU A 337 -11.53 -8.64 -9.97
N GLY A 338 -11.01 -7.74 -10.82
CA GLY A 338 -10.52 -8.09 -12.16
C GLY A 338 -9.46 -9.20 -12.11
N ILE A 339 -8.43 -9.04 -11.28
CA ILE A 339 -7.37 -10.05 -11.10
C ILE A 339 -7.94 -11.40 -10.66
N VAL A 340 -8.89 -11.40 -9.72
CA VAL A 340 -9.56 -12.63 -9.26
C VAL A 340 -10.25 -13.36 -10.42
N LEU A 341 -10.96 -12.61 -11.26
CA LEU A 341 -11.67 -13.13 -12.42
C LEU A 341 -10.70 -13.66 -13.48
N ASP A 342 -9.65 -12.92 -13.79
CA ASP A 342 -8.65 -13.26 -14.80
C ASP A 342 -7.91 -14.56 -14.44
N GLU A 343 -7.42 -14.65 -13.20
CA GLU A 343 -6.59 -15.78 -12.76
C GLU A 343 -7.40 -17.06 -12.51
N ASN A 344 -8.69 -16.95 -12.20
CA ASN A 344 -9.49 -18.08 -11.70
C ASN A 344 -10.75 -18.35 -12.51
N PHE A 345 -10.88 -17.75 -13.69
CA PHE A 345 -12.08 -17.85 -14.52
C PHE A 345 -12.62 -19.27 -14.65
N SER A 346 -11.76 -20.21 -15.06
CA SER A 346 -12.15 -21.61 -15.25
C SER A 346 -12.72 -22.24 -13.99
N ALA A 347 -12.15 -21.95 -12.82
CA ALA A 347 -12.67 -22.48 -11.55
C ALA A 347 -14.01 -21.84 -11.18
N LEU A 348 -14.14 -20.51 -11.36
CA LEU A 348 -15.36 -19.77 -11.02
C LEU A 348 -16.57 -20.22 -11.87
N VAL A 349 -16.36 -20.49 -13.15
CA VAL A 349 -17.42 -20.94 -14.04
C VAL A 349 -17.88 -22.36 -13.73
N LEU A 350 -16.97 -23.24 -13.33
CA LEU A 350 -17.31 -24.65 -13.09
C LEU A 350 -18.07 -24.90 -11.79
N HIS A 351 -18.07 -23.94 -10.85
CA HIS A 351 -18.62 -24.11 -9.51
C HIS A 351 -19.85 -23.21 -9.28
N PRO A 352 -21.08 -23.78 -9.21
CA PRO A 352 -22.32 -23.00 -9.09
C PRO A 352 -22.40 -22.09 -7.86
N GLU A 353 -21.68 -22.43 -6.79
CA GLU A 353 -21.60 -21.63 -5.57
C GLU A 353 -21.08 -20.20 -5.80
N PHE A 354 -20.26 -19.98 -6.85
CA PHE A 354 -19.77 -18.65 -7.21
C PHE A 354 -20.77 -17.87 -8.07
N HIS A 355 -21.67 -18.55 -8.77
CA HIS A 355 -22.55 -17.91 -9.76
C HIS A 355 -23.52 -16.95 -9.10
N GLU A 356 -24.09 -17.31 -7.95
CA GLU A 356 -25.01 -16.42 -7.23
C GLU A 356 -24.31 -15.16 -6.71
N GLU A 357 -23.11 -15.33 -6.14
CA GLU A 357 -22.33 -14.22 -5.62
C GLU A 357 -21.89 -13.28 -6.76
N LEU A 358 -21.40 -13.84 -7.86
CA LEU A 358 -20.99 -13.08 -9.04
C LEU A 358 -22.17 -12.36 -9.71
N ARG A 359 -23.36 -12.97 -9.77
CA ARG A 359 -24.58 -12.28 -10.25
C ARG A 359 -24.98 -11.12 -9.34
N SER A 360 -24.87 -11.28 -8.02
CA SER A 360 -25.15 -10.16 -7.11
C SER A 360 -24.13 -9.03 -7.29
N ILE A 361 -22.86 -9.36 -7.54
CA ILE A 361 -21.82 -8.37 -7.79
C ILE A 361 -22.04 -7.68 -9.13
N GLU A 362 -22.44 -8.42 -10.16
CA GLU A 362 -22.78 -7.89 -11.49
C GLU A 362 -23.81 -6.76 -11.41
N ALA A 363 -24.93 -6.99 -10.71
CA ALA A 363 -25.97 -5.97 -10.59
C ALA A 363 -25.46 -4.66 -9.97
N ILE A 364 -24.60 -4.76 -8.94
CA ILE A 364 -24.00 -3.61 -8.25
C ILE A 364 -23.01 -2.88 -9.18
N VAL A 365 -22.18 -3.64 -9.88
CA VAL A 365 -21.18 -3.11 -10.81
C VAL A 365 -21.85 -2.41 -11.99
N SER A 366 -22.91 -3.00 -12.55
CA SER A 366 -23.74 -2.41 -13.61
C SER A 366 -24.39 -1.09 -13.19
N SER A 367 -24.86 -1.01 -11.93
CA SER A 367 -25.40 0.20 -11.30
C SER A 367 -24.32 1.29 -11.20
N LEU A 368 -23.18 0.97 -10.58
CA LEU A 368 -22.04 1.88 -10.44
C LEU A 368 -21.49 2.37 -11.80
N ALA A 369 -21.38 1.49 -12.80
CA ALA A 369 -20.92 1.84 -14.13
C ALA A 369 -21.90 2.77 -14.88
N SER A 370 -23.21 2.64 -14.60
CA SER A 370 -24.22 3.53 -15.17
C SER A 370 -24.18 4.91 -14.52
N GLU A 371 -24.04 4.98 -13.19
CA GLU A 371 -23.80 6.24 -12.46
C GLU A 371 -22.52 6.91 -12.97
N ALA A 372 -21.47 6.12 -13.21
CA ALA A 372 -20.21 6.60 -13.73
C ALA A 372 -20.31 7.29 -15.09
N ARG A 373 -20.97 6.62 -16.04
CA ARG A 373 -21.18 7.16 -17.38
C ARG A 373 -21.98 8.46 -17.31
N PHE A 374 -23.03 8.49 -16.49
CA PHE A 374 -23.82 9.70 -16.28
C PHE A 374 -22.99 10.84 -15.66
N ALA A 375 -22.21 10.56 -14.62
CA ALA A 375 -21.36 11.55 -13.97
C ALA A 375 -20.29 12.11 -14.92
N CYS A 376 -19.70 11.27 -15.77
CA CYS A 376 -18.75 11.69 -16.79
C CYS A 376 -19.39 12.65 -17.81
N LEU A 377 -20.60 12.34 -18.29
CA LEU A 377 -21.35 13.22 -19.18
C LEU A 377 -21.61 14.59 -18.53
N VAL A 378 -22.08 14.60 -17.28
CA VAL A 378 -22.32 15.84 -16.52
C VAL A 378 -21.03 16.65 -16.33
N ALA A 379 -19.92 15.99 -16.00
CA ALA A 379 -18.62 16.65 -15.86
C ALA A 379 -18.16 17.30 -17.17
N ASN A 380 -18.29 16.58 -18.30
CA ASN A 380 -17.95 17.12 -19.62
C ASN A 380 -18.81 18.33 -19.97
N VAL A 381 -20.12 18.28 -19.70
CA VAL A 381 -21.02 19.43 -19.88
C VAL A 381 -20.59 20.61 -19.01
N ALA A 382 -20.27 20.36 -17.73
CA ALA A 382 -19.86 21.40 -16.80
C ALA A 382 -18.55 22.08 -17.23
N GLU A 383 -17.56 21.32 -17.69
CA GLU A 383 -16.29 21.86 -18.20
C GLU A 383 -16.50 22.66 -19.49
N ASN A 384 -17.34 22.19 -20.41
CA ASN A 384 -17.71 22.94 -21.60
C ASN A 384 -18.36 24.28 -21.24
N LEU A 385 -19.33 24.30 -20.31
CA LEU A 385 -19.97 25.53 -19.85
C LEU A 385 -18.98 26.48 -19.16
N LYS A 386 -18.06 25.98 -18.32
CA LYS A 386 -16.99 26.80 -17.74
C LYS A 386 -16.13 27.45 -18.82
N SER A 387 -15.77 26.69 -19.86
CA SER A 387 -14.94 27.17 -20.97
C SER A 387 -15.65 28.30 -21.76
N GLU A 388 -16.96 28.18 -21.97
CA GLU A 388 -17.78 29.19 -22.64
C GLU A 388 -17.87 30.48 -21.81
N VAL A 389 -18.14 30.37 -20.51
CA VAL A 389 -18.22 31.54 -19.60
C VAL A 389 -16.88 32.28 -19.50
N GLN A 390 -15.76 31.56 -19.51
CA GLN A 390 -14.43 32.16 -19.53
C GLN A 390 -14.06 32.75 -20.90
N GLY A 391 -14.53 32.16 -22.00
CA GLY A 391 -14.39 32.70 -23.35
C GLY A 391 -15.21 33.96 -23.58
N VAL A 392 -16.39 34.07 -22.95
CA VAL A 392 -17.24 35.28 -22.97
C VAL A 392 -16.59 36.44 -22.19
N ARG A 393 -15.84 36.15 -21.11
CA ARG A 393 -15.10 37.19 -20.34
C ARG A 393 -13.86 37.76 -21.04
N LYS A 394 -13.38 37.14 -22.14
CA LYS A 394 -12.20 37.61 -22.90
C LYS A 394 -12.53 38.39 -24.17
N ARG A 395 -13.79 38.68 -24.49
CA ARG A 395 -14.11 39.57 -25.61
C ARG A 395 -13.88 41.03 -25.20
N PRO A 396 -13.02 41.80 -25.91
CA PRO A 396 -12.90 43.23 -25.66
C PRO A 396 -14.19 43.94 -26.07
N THR A 397 -14.64 44.84 -25.22
CA THR A 397 -15.72 45.79 -25.49
C THR A 397 -15.31 46.73 -26.63
N GLY A 398 -15.93 46.57 -27.80
CA GLY A 398 -15.86 47.49 -28.92
C GLY A 398 -16.93 47.20 -29.96
N LEU A 399 -17.93 48.11 -30.03
CA LEU A 399 -18.91 48.47 -31.08
C LEU A 399 -18.99 47.59 -32.36
N LYS A 400 -20.11 47.35 -33.06
CA LYS A 400 -21.51 47.85 -33.07
C LYS A 400 -22.33 46.92 -34.00
N ASP A 401 -23.59 46.68 -33.64
CA ASP A 401 -24.81 46.40 -34.41
C ASP A 401 -24.75 45.77 -35.83
N LEU A 402 -25.46 44.65 -36.04
CA LEU A 402 -26.71 44.60 -36.84
C LEU A 402 -27.43 43.24 -36.80
N SER A 403 -28.73 43.34 -36.50
CA SER A 403 -29.89 42.49 -36.87
C SER A 403 -30.00 41.02 -36.41
N THR A 404 -31.01 40.85 -35.56
CA THR A 404 -31.91 39.72 -35.32
C THR A 404 -32.12 38.69 -36.45
N SER A 405 -31.96 37.40 -36.13
CA SER A 405 -33.01 36.40 -36.35
C SER A 405 -32.85 35.22 -35.38
N SER A 406 -33.90 34.98 -34.61
CA SER A 406 -34.17 33.78 -33.81
C SER A 406 -34.21 32.52 -34.68
N GLY A 407 -33.62 31.41 -34.23
CA GLY A 407 -33.93 30.08 -34.74
C GLY A 407 -32.78 29.07 -34.68
N ASP A 408 -32.96 28.03 -33.88
CA ASP A 408 -32.33 26.70 -33.96
C ASP A 408 -30.80 26.57 -33.94
N VAL A 409 -30.24 26.35 -32.75
CA VAL A 409 -29.00 25.57 -32.63
C VAL A 409 -29.37 24.09 -32.60
N ARG A 410 -29.38 23.47 -33.77
CA ARG A 410 -29.49 22.00 -33.91
C ARG A 410 -28.27 21.34 -33.25
N LEU A 411 -28.52 20.44 -32.31
CA LEU A 411 -27.58 19.52 -31.65
C LEU A 411 -27.02 18.43 -32.59
N HIS A 412 -26.88 18.71 -33.88
CA HIS A 412 -26.26 17.81 -34.85
C HIS A 412 -25.01 18.49 -35.39
N ASN A 413 -23.88 18.26 -34.73
CA ASN A 413 -22.52 18.22 -35.30
C ASN A 413 -21.50 18.29 -34.16
N LEU A 414 -21.35 17.19 -33.42
CA LEU A 414 -20.12 16.89 -32.71
C LEU A 414 -19.56 15.60 -33.33
N PRO A 415 -18.30 15.57 -33.81
CA PRO A 415 -17.71 14.35 -34.32
C PRO A 415 -17.37 13.44 -33.14
N PHE A 416 -18.26 12.51 -32.81
CA PHE A 416 -17.96 11.39 -31.93
C PHE A 416 -17.45 10.23 -32.78
N VAL A 417 -16.14 10.08 -32.86
CA VAL A 417 -15.48 8.84 -33.29
C VAL A 417 -14.67 8.36 -32.10
N GLY A 418 -15.08 7.23 -31.51
CA GLY A 418 -14.29 6.50 -30.53
C GLY A 418 -15.11 5.88 -29.41
N LEU A 419 -15.46 4.60 -29.60
CA LEU A 419 -15.83 3.62 -28.57
C LEU A 419 -17.20 3.78 -27.90
N VAL A 420 -18.25 3.55 -28.69
CA VAL A 420 -19.50 2.96 -28.21
C VAL A 420 -19.40 1.44 -28.47
N PRO A 421 -19.47 0.56 -27.46
CA PRO A 421 -19.71 -0.86 -27.71
C PRO A 421 -21.08 -0.99 -28.38
N GLN A 422 -21.12 -1.63 -29.55
CA GLN A 422 -22.35 -1.88 -30.29
C GLN A 422 -23.43 -2.45 -29.37
N GLU A 423 -24.57 -1.77 -29.32
CA GLU A 423 -25.82 -2.33 -28.81
C GLU A 423 -26.13 -3.60 -29.60
N ILE A 424 -26.09 -4.75 -28.94
CA ILE A 424 -26.73 -5.96 -29.45
C ILE A 424 -28.22 -5.80 -29.13
N ASP A 425 -28.92 -5.20 -30.08
CA ASP A 425 -30.36 -5.06 -30.03
C ASP A 425 -31.02 -6.41 -30.36
N GLY A 426 -31.91 -6.85 -29.47
CA GLY A 426 -32.79 -8.00 -29.70
C GLY A 426 -32.48 -9.26 -28.89
N CYS A 427 -33.17 -9.42 -27.75
CA CYS A 427 -33.95 -10.62 -27.40
C CYS A 427 -34.54 -10.49 -25.98
N HIS A 428 -35.83 -10.15 -25.89
CA HIS A 428 -36.63 -10.67 -24.80
C HIS A 428 -36.63 -12.20 -24.89
N ASN A 429 -36.06 -12.90 -23.89
CA ASN A 429 -36.58 -14.14 -23.28
C ASN A 429 -35.49 -14.83 -22.43
N HIS A 430 -35.77 -15.02 -21.13
CA HIS A 430 -35.12 -15.89 -20.13
C HIS A 430 -33.58 -15.92 -20.01
N LEU A 431 -33.07 -15.36 -18.90
CA LEU A 431 -31.65 -15.33 -18.47
C LEU A 431 -30.99 -16.69 -18.20
N SER A 432 -31.68 -17.82 -18.33
CA SER A 432 -31.12 -19.15 -18.04
C SER A 432 -30.33 -19.78 -19.19
N SER A 433 -30.12 -19.06 -20.31
CA SER A 433 -29.50 -19.60 -21.53
C SER A 433 -28.16 -18.96 -21.90
N TRP A 434 -27.64 -18.03 -21.08
CA TRP A 434 -26.43 -17.29 -21.43
C TRP A 434 -25.21 -18.17 -21.21
N GLY A 435 -24.51 -18.50 -22.30
CA GLY A 435 -23.26 -19.24 -22.26
C GLY A 435 -22.16 -18.44 -21.54
N PRO A 436 -21.15 -19.11 -20.94
CA PRO A 436 -20.09 -18.48 -20.13
C PRO A 436 -19.37 -17.31 -20.83
N ASN A 437 -19.30 -17.33 -22.16
CA ASN A 437 -18.63 -16.32 -22.98
C ASN A 437 -19.38 -14.97 -23.07
N VAL A 438 -20.70 -14.95 -22.86
CA VAL A 438 -21.50 -13.70 -22.88
C VAL A 438 -21.40 -12.95 -21.56
N LEU A 439 -21.38 -13.70 -20.44
CA LEU A 439 -21.10 -13.15 -19.12
C LEU A 439 -19.71 -12.49 -19.08
N LEU A 440 -18.73 -13.13 -19.73
CA LEU A 440 -17.34 -12.70 -19.91
C LEU A 440 -17.21 -11.32 -20.57
N GLY A 441 -17.85 -11.12 -21.73
CA GLY A 441 -17.78 -9.84 -22.45
C GLY A 441 -18.43 -8.69 -21.66
N TYR A 442 -19.46 -9.01 -20.86
CA TYR A 442 -20.11 -8.04 -19.97
C TYR A 442 -19.19 -7.69 -18.78
N ILE A 443 -18.61 -8.69 -18.11
CA ILE A 443 -17.77 -8.50 -16.92
C ILE A 443 -16.50 -7.69 -17.22
N PHE A 444 -15.78 -8.03 -18.30
CA PHE A 444 -14.57 -7.31 -18.70
C PHE A 444 -14.87 -5.86 -19.13
N GLY A 445 -15.99 -5.66 -19.84
CA GLY A 445 -16.44 -4.32 -20.20
C GLY A 445 -16.73 -3.42 -18.98
N TRP A 446 -17.12 -3.99 -17.83
CA TRP A 446 -17.37 -3.20 -16.62
C TRP A 446 -16.10 -2.66 -15.97
N VAL A 447 -15.02 -3.45 -15.92
CA VAL A 447 -13.73 -3.04 -15.35
C VAL A 447 -13.17 -1.86 -16.16
N GLU A 448 -13.21 -1.96 -17.49
CA GLU A 448 -12.78 -0.88 -18.39
C GLU A 448 -13.67 0.37 -18.29
N THR A 449 -14.97 0.22 -17.97
CA THR A 449 -15.90 1.36 -17.81
C THR A 449 -15.78 2.04 -16.44
N LEU A 450 -15.42 1.30 -15.38
CA LEU A 450 -15.30 1.82 -14.01
C LEU A 450 -13.94 2.49 -13.73
N ILE A 451 -12.86 2.12 -14.41
CA ILE A 451 -11.56 2.79 -14.23
C ILE A 451 -11.64 4.30 -14.55
N PRO A 452 -12.27 4.75 -15.66
CA PRO A 452 -12.51 6.17 -15.94
C PRO A 452 -13.40 6.90 -14.92
N TYR A 453 -14.31 6.19 -14.24
CA TYR A 453 -15.17 6.75 -13.20
C TYR A 453 -14.37 7.21 -11.98
N VAL A 454 -13.43 6.38 -11.55
CA VAL A 454 -12.67 6.65 -10.32
C VAL A 454 -11.68 7.80 -10.53
N THR A 455 -11.13 7.91 -11.73
CA THR A 455 -10.27 9.05 -12.13
C THR A 455 -11.03 10.36 -12.28
N THR A 456 -12.29 10.33 -12.74
CA THR A 456 -13.11 11.56 -12.88
C THR A 456 -13.72 12.02 -11.57
N ARG A 457 -14.27 11.13 -10.73
CA ARG A 457 -14.93 11.50 -9.46
C ARG A 457 -13.97 12.10 -8.42
N THR A 458 -12.69 11.73 -8.44
CA THR A 458 -11.67 12.26 -7.52
C THR A 458 -11.25 13.70 -7.81
N LEU A 459 -11.48 14.21 -9.03
CA LEU A 459 -11.04 15.55 -9.44
C LEU A 459 -12.19 16.55 -9.62
N THR A 460 -13.33 16.18 -10.23
CA THR A 460 -14.32 17.19 -10.67
C THR A 460 -15.44 17.51 -9.67
N TRP A 461 -15.89 16.57 -8.84
CA TRP A 461 -16.97 16.85 -7.87
C TRP A 461 -16.53 17.72 -6.70
N TYR A 462 -15.25 17.61 -6.29
CA TYR A 462 -14.69 18.41 -5.20
C TYR A 462 -14.58 19.91 -5.55
N ASP A 463 -14.41 20.22 -6.84
CA ASP A 463 -14.39 21.60 -7.31
C ASP A 463 -15.80 22.18 -7.52
N ILE A 464 -16.76 21.37 -7.97
CA ILE A 464 -18.16 21.81 -8.18
C ILE A 464 -18.85 22.09 -6.83
N ALA A 465 -18.63 21.26 -5.80
CA ALA A 465 -19.21 21.48 -4.46
C ALA A 465 -18.61 22.68 -3.69
N ARG A 466 -17.48 23.25 -4.17
CA ARG A 466 -16.83 24.42 -3.57
C ARG A 466 -17.41 25.76 -4.06
N PHE A 467 -18.22 25.74 -5.12
CA PHE A 467 -18.91 26.91 -5.68
C PHE A 467 -20.34 27.07 -5.15
N GLY A 468 -20.57 26.76 -3.87
CA GLY A 468 -21.73 27.32 -3.16
C GLY A 468 -21.47 28.82 -2.89
N PRO A 469 -22.46 29.72 -3.04
CA PRO A 469 -22.25 31.14 -2.83
C PRO A 469 -21.77 31.40 -1.40
N GLU A 470 -20.70 32.19 -1.25
CA GLU A 470 -20.33 32.77 0.05
C GLU A 470 -21.54 33.54 0.58
N PRO A 471 -22.06 33.23 1.78
CA PRO A 471 -23.02 34.12 2.42
C PRO A 471 -22.27 35.39 2.83
N ALA A 472 -22.79 36.53 2.36
CA ALA A 472 -22.34 37.87 2.70
C ALA A 472 -22.39 38.15 4.20
#